data_AF-A0A552JUR8-F1
#
_entry.id   AF-A0A552JUR8-F1
#
_cell.length_a   1.000
_cell.length_b   1.000
_cell.length_c   1.000
_cell.angle_alpha   90.00
_cell.angle_beta   90.00
_cell.angle_gamma   90.00
#
_symmetry.space_group_name_H-M   'P 1'
#
loop_
_entity.id
_entity.type
_entity.pdbx_description
1 polymer ?
#
loop_
_entity_poly.entity_id
_entity_poly.type
_entity_poly.pdbx_seq_one_letter_code
_entity_poly.pdbx_strand_id
1 'polypeptide(L)' 'MKEANPSYLPPEEQALSLEQRLAFLKLPLIERRRILEGQAESIVNHYQQDSEWQELMSDDIISY' A
#
# COMPACT_ATOMS: atom_id res chain seq x y z
N MET A 1 25.92 11.22 -5.45
CA MET A 1 24.60 11.86 -5.26
C MET A 1 23.56 10.78 -5.57
N LYS A 2 23.05 10.05 -4.58
CA LYS A 2 21.92 9.13 -4.82
C LYS A 2 20.71 10.03 -5.01
N GLU A 3 20.22 10.10 -6.24
CA GLU A 3 18.98 10.80 -6.55
C GLU A 3 17.88 10.17 -5.68
N ALA A 4 17.20 11.02 -4.91
CA ALA A 4 16.10 10.58 -4.06
C ALA A 4 15.00 10.04 -4.98
N ASN A 5 14.90 8.72 -5.08
CA ASN A 5 13.78 8.06 -5.73
C ASN A 5 12.51 8.46 -4.93
N PRO A 6 11.53 9.14 -5.55
CA PRO A 6 10.34 9.64 -4.85
C PRO A 6 9.47 8.53 -4.25
N SER A 7 9.77 7.26 -4.56
CA SER A 7 9.12 6.08 -3.97
C SER A 7 9.56 5.75 -2.52
N TYR A 8 10.56 6.44 -1.97
CA TYR A 8 11.09 6.20 -0.61
C TYR A 8 10.70 7.29 0.39
N LEU A 9 9.51 7.88 0.29
CA LEU A 9 9.05 8.74 1.37
C LEU A 9 8.83 7.87 2.64
N PRO A 10 9.33 8.25 3.81
CA PRO A 10 9.03 7.54 5.05
C PRO A 10 7.51 7.54 5.32
N PRO A 11 6.96 6.57 6.07
CA PRO A 11 5.53 6.48 6.36
C PRO A 11 4.93 7.76 6.95
N GLU A 12 5.78 8.53 7.65
CA GLU A 12 5.51 9.83 8.27
C GLU A 12 5.10 10.91 7.25
N GLU A 13 5.66 10.90 6.03
CA GLU A 13 5.40 11.91 4.99
C GLU A 13 4.21 11.54 4.07
N GLN A 14 3.77 10.28 4.13
CA GLN A 14 2.59 9.77 3.42
C GLN A 14 1.38 9.57 4.34
N ALA A 15 1.53 9.89 5.64
CA ALA A 15 0.50 9.65 6.63
C ALA A 15 -0.69 10.61 6.44
N LEU A 16 -1.81 10.08 5.95
CA LEU A 16 -3.09 10.79 5.94
C LEU A 16 -3.43 11.28 7.35
N SER A 17 -3.91 12.50 7.48
CA SER A 17 -4.44 13.04 8.73
C SER A 17 -5.66 12.23 9.18
N LEU A 18 -5.98 12.30 10.48
CA LEU A 18 -7.16 11.62 11.01
C LEU A 18 -8.45 12.06 10.31
N GLU A 19 -8.57 13.34 9.98
CA GLU A 19 -9.71 13.89 9.23
C GLU A 19 -9.81 13.30 7.82
N GLN A 20 -8.68 13.16 7.11
CA GLN A 20 -8.63 12.57 5.78
C GLN A 20 -9.02 11.08 5.80
N ARG A 21 -8.56 10.34 6.82
CA ARG A 21 -8.94 8.93 7.01
C ARG A 21 -10.44 8.79 7.27
N LEU A 22 -11.00 9.65 8.13
CA LEU A 22 -12.44 9.65 8.40
C LEU A 22 -13.27 10.06 7.17
N ALA A 23 -12.80 11.03 6.40
CA ALA A 23 -13.45 11.45 5.16
C ALA A 23 -13.50 10.29 4.16
N PHE A 24 -12.41 9.55 4.00
CA PHE A 24 -12.35 8.34 3.17
C PHE A 24 -13.38 7.29 3.63
N LEU A 25 -13.46 7.00 4.93
CA LEU A 25 -14.39 5.99 5.46
C LEU A 25 -15.87 6.36 5.26
N LYS A 26 -16.19 7.65 5.14
CA LYS A 26 -17.56 8.13 4.86
C LYS A 26 -17.98 7.96 3.40
N LEU A 27 -17.04 7.64 2.50
CA LEU A 27 -17.37 7.44 1.09
C LEU A 27 -18.19 6.16 0.88
N PRO A 28 -19.09 6.15 -0.13
CA PRO A 28 -19.74 4.93 -0.59
C PRO A 28 -18.72 3.85 -0.94
N LEU A 29 -19.12 2.58 -0.77
CA LEU A 29 -18.22 1.44 -0.98
C LEU A 29 -17.60 1.41 -2.38
N ILE A 30 -18.35 1.85 -3.40
CA ILE A 30 -17.88 1.94 -4.79
C ILE A 30 -16.73 2.96 -4.93
N GLU A 31 -16.87 4.13 -4.31
CA GLU A 31 -15.84 5.17 -4.39
C GLU A 31 -14.58 4.78 -3.61
N ARG A 32 -14.75 4.15 -2.44
CA ARG A 32 -13.63 3.58 -1.70
C ARG A 32 -12.88 2.53 -2.53
N ARG A 33 -13.60 1.66 -3.23
CA ARG A 33 -12.99 0.63 -4.10
C ARG A 33 -12.16 1.27 -5.20
N ARG A 34 -12.69 2.26 -5.93
CA ARG A 34 -11.96 2.95 -7.01
C ARG A 34 -10.65 3.57 -6.52
N ILE A 35 -10.69 4.22 -5.36
CA ILE A 35 -9.49 4.84 -4.77
C ILE A 35 -8.45 3.78 -4.41
N LEU A 36 -8.88 2.68 -3.78
CA LEU A 36 -7.97 1.59 -3.40
C LEU A 36 -7.41 0.83 -4.60
N GLU A 37 -8.20 0.65 -5.66
CA GLU A 37 -7.73 0.03 -6.91
C GLU A 37 -6.60 0.85 -7.54
N GLY A 38 -6.76 2.17 -7.67
CA GLY A 38 -5.71 3.04 -8.19
C GLY A 38 -4.44 3.04 -7.31
N GLN A 39 -4.60 2.94 -5.99
CA GLN A 39 -3.47 2.80 -5.08
C GLN A 39 -2.77 1.44 -5.26
N ALA A 40 -3.52 0.35 -5.40
CA ALA A 40 -2.98 -0.98 -5.63
C ALA A 40 -2.15 -1.05 -6.92
N GLU A 41 -2.64 -0.47 -8.02
CA GLU A 41 -1.89 -0.38 -9.29
C GLU A 41 -0.54 0.31 -9.13
N SER A 42 -0.48 1.36 -8.32
CA SER A 42 0.75 2.13 -8.10
C SER A 42 1.84 1.37 -7.35
N ILE A 43 1.45 0.40 -6.51
CA ILE A 43 2.39 -0.39 -5.69
C ILE A 43 2.75 -1.75 -6.32
N VAL A 44 2.04 -2.20 -7.37
CA VAL A 44 2.29 -3.50 -8.02
C VAL A 44 3.76 -3.67 -8.44
N ASN A 45 4.36 -2.65 -9.06
CA ASN A 45 5.74 -2.74 -9.53
C ASN A 45 6.73 -3.02 -8.39
N HIS A 46 6.49 -2.45 -7.21
CA HIS A 46 7.32 -2.65 -6.03
C HIS A 46 7.27 -4.12 -5.57
N TYR A 47 6.06 -4.69 -5.46
CA TYR A 47 5.87 -6.10 -5.06
C TYR A 47 6.20 -7.11 -6.16
N GLN A 48 6.25 -6.71 -7.43
CA GLN A 48 6.73 -7.60 -8.50
C GLN A 48 8.25 -7.75 -8.51
N GLN A 49 8.97 -6.71 -8.11
CA GLN A 49 10.44 -6.70 -8.11
C GLN A 49 11.03 -7.20 -6.80
N ASP A 50 10.41 -6.86 -5.68
CA ASP A 50 10.77 -7.37 -4.36
C ASP A 50 10.05 -8.70 -4.13
N SER A 51 10.78 -9.81 -4.05
CA SER A 51 10.20 -11.15 -3.81
C SER A 51 10.30 -11.58 -2.34
N GLU A 52 10.86 -10.75 -1.45
CA GLU A 52 11.02 -11.09 -0.03
C GLU A 52 9.66 -11.34 0.65
N TRP A 53 8.59 -10.67 0.18
CA TRP A 53 7.24 -10.93 0.68
C TRP A 53 6.70 -12.32 0.34
N GLN A 54 7.19 -12.97 -0.73
CA GLN A 54 6.77 -14.32 -1.11
C GLN A 54 7.38 -15.37 -0.17
N GLU A 55 8.59 -15.11 0.32
CA GLU A 55 9.27 -15.98 1.29
C GLU A 55 8.54 -15.96 2.64
N LEU A 56 8.04 -14.79 3.07
CA LEU A 56 7.20 -14.66 4.27
C LEU A 56 5.89 -15.47 4.21
N MET A 57 5.28 -15.61 3.04
CA MET A 57 4.04 -16.39 2.85
C MET A 57 4.28 -17.90 2.86
N SER A 58 5.53 -18.34 2.70
CA SER A 58 5.89 -19.76 2.62
C SER A 58 6.05 -20.42 4.00
N ASP A 59 6.28 -19.63 5.05
CA ASP A 59 6.53 -20.12 6.42
C ASP A 59 5.27 -20.16 7.31
N ASP A 60 4.10 -19.73 6.79
CA ASP A 60 2.86 -19.54 7.56
C ASP A 60 1.68 -20.41 7.07
N ILE A 61 1.95 -21.50 6.34
CA ILE A 61 0.92 -22.52 6.04
C ILE A 61 0.77 -23.44 7.26
N ILE A 62 -0.02 -23.02 8.25
CA ILE A 62 -0.55 -23.95 9.26
C ILE A 62 -1.71 -24.72 8.62
N SER A 63 -1.47 -26.00 8.30
CA SER A 63 -2.54 -26.93 7.94
C SER A 63 -3.37 -27.28 9.18
N TYR A 64 -4.68 -27.01 9.14
CA TYR A 64 -5.64 -27.45 10.14
C TYR A 64 -6.02 -28.93 9.99
#